data_AF-A0A316W982-F1
#
_entry.id   AF-A0A316W982-F1
#
_cell.length_a   1.000
_cell.length_b   1.000
_cell.length_c   1.000
_cell.angle_alpha   90.00
_cell.angle_beta   90.00
_cell.angle_gamma   90.00
#
_symmetry.space_group_name_H-M   'P 1'
#
loop_
_entity.id
_entity.type
_entity.pdbx_description
1 polymer ?
#
loop_
_entity_poly.entity_id
_entity_poly.type
_entity_poly.pdbx_seq_one_letter_code
_entity_poly.pdbx_strand_id
1 'polypeptide(L)'
;CGHHHVGHIGILGVDKKGAEFYQVSLGGSSARDASLGQILGPSFAQEQMADVIDKIIQVYVERRTEEEPFIDTFRRIGIDPFKERVYAANH
;
A
#
# COMPACT_ATOMS: atom_id res chain seq x y z
N CYS A 1 -2.17 -19.31 -1.75
CA CYS A 1 -0.92 -18.71 -1.24
C CYS A 1 -0.74 -17.38 -1.94
N GLY A 2 -1.09 -16.27 -1.29
CA GLY A 2 -1.12 -14.97 -1.95
C GLY A 2 0.29 -14.37 -2.01
N HIS A 3 0.71 -14.01 -3.21
CA HIS A 3 1.99 -13.37 -3.50
C HIS A 3 1.99 -11.89 -3.06
N HIS A 4 1.55 -11.61 -1.83
CA HIS A 4 1.31 -10.25 -1.32
C HIS A 4 2.59 -9.40 -1.28
N HIS A 5 3.78 -10.01 -1.25
CA HIS A 5 5.05 -9.31 -1.25
C HIS A 5 5.48 -8.76 -2.61
N VAL A 6 4.83 -9.20 -3.70
CA VAL A 6 5.20 -8.88 -5.09
C VAL A 6 4.06 -8.25 -5.88
N GLY A 7 2.97 -7.88 -5.20
CA GLY A 7 1.95 -6.99 -5.74
C GLY A 7 2.33 -5.53 -5.52
N HIS A 8 1.94 -4.66 -6.44
CA HIS A 8 2.12 -3.21 -6.30
C HIS A 8 1.50 -2.67 -5.00
N ILE A 9 0.37 -3.26 -4.58
CA ILE A 9 -0.27 -3.09 -3.28
C ILE A 9 -0.42 -4.48 -2.67
N GLY A 10 0.37 -4.76 -1.64
CA GLY A 10 0.34 -5.99 -0.86
C GLY A 10 -0.54 -5.86 0.37
N ILE A 11 -1.35 -6.88 0.66
CA ILE A 11 -2.19 -6.95 1.86
C ILE A 11 -1.94 -8.29 2.54
N LEU A 12 -1.39 -8.28 3.74
CA LEU A 12 -1.12 -9.48 4.53
C LEU A 12 -2.05 -9.51 5.74
N GLY A 13 -2.86 -10.57 5.88
CA GLY A 13 -3.63 -10.82 7.10
C GLY A 13 -2.70 -11.15 8.28
N VAL A 14 -2.94 -10.53 9.42
CA VAL A 14 -2.20 -10.69 10.67
C VAL A 14 -3.21 -10.94 11.79
N ASP A 15 -3.07 -12.05 12.50
CA ASP A 15 -3.85 -12.30 13.72
C ASP A 15 -3.23 -11.51 14.88
N LYS A 16 -4.04 -10.69 15.54
CA LYS A 16 -3.67 -10.08 16.82
C LYS A 16 -4.75 -10.36 17.85
N LYS A 17 -4.44 -11.26 18.79
CA LYS A 17 -5.31 -11.59 19.94
C LYS A 17 -6.72 -12.03 19.50
N GLY A 18 -6.84 -12.75 18.38
CA GLY A 18 -8.12 -13.24 17.86
C GLY A 18 -8.91 -12.22 17.05
N ALA A 19 -8.34 -11.05 16.76
CA ALA A 19 -8.90 -10.07 15.84
C ALA A 19 -8.09 -10.01 14.55
N GLU A 20 -8.79 -9.87 13.42
CA GLU A 20 -8.20 -9.81 12.09
C GLU A 20 -7.67 -8.39 11.80
N PHE A 21 -6.35 -8.31 11.63
CA PHE A 21 -5.67 -7.10 11.17
C PHE A 21 -5.03 -7.34 9.82
N TYR A 22 -4.72 -6.26 9.11
CA TYR A 22 -4.11 -6.31 7.79
C TYR A 22 -2.91 -5.37 7.74
N GLN A 23 -1.77 -5.90 7.32
CA GLN A 23 -0.59 -5.11 7.02
C GLN A 23 -0.56 -4.79 5.53
N VAL A 24 -0.34 -3.52 5.21
CA VAL A 24 -0.24 -3.03 3.83
C VAL A 24 1.23 -2.80 3.48
N SER A 25 1.63 -3.26 2.31
CA SER A 25 2.92 -2.95 1.68
C SER A 25 2.72 -2.36 0.29
N LEU A 26 3.63 -1.49 -0.14
CA LEU A 26 3.57 -0.80 -1.45
C LEU A 26 4.87 -0.96 -2.23
N GLY A 27 4.76 -1.04 -3.55
CA GLY A 27 5.92 -1.03 -4.46
C GLY A 27 6.61 -2.38 -4.66
N GLY A 28 5.94 -3.49 -4.35
CA GLY A 28 6.43 -4.82 -4.71
C GLY A 28 6.22 -5.09 -6.21
N SER A 29 7.14 -5.82 -6.85
CA SER A 29 7.03 -6.26 -8.24
C SER A 29 7.48 -7.72 -8.36
N SER A 30 6.75 -8.53 -9.12
CA SER A 30 7.14 -9.89 -9.54
C SER A 30 7.64 -9.95 -10.98
N ALA A 31 7.72 -8.81 -11.66
CA ALA A 31 8.24 -8.72 -13.01
C ALA A 31 9.77 -8.85 -13.01
N ARG A 32 10.40 -8.58 -14.17
CA ARG A 32 11.86 -8.72 -14.33
C ARG A 32 12.67 -7.87 -13.35
N ASP A 33 12.05 -6.82 -12.81
CA ASP A 33 12.56 -5.89 -11.81
C ASP A 33 12.02 -6.24 -10.41
N ALA A 34 12.19 -7.51 -10.02
CA ALA A 34 11.64 -8.04 -8.78
C ALA A 34 12.03 -7.16 -7.58
N SER A 35 11.02 -6.64 -6.89
CA SER A 35 11.19 -5.79 -5.70
C SER A 35 10.23 -6.23 -4.61
N LEU A 36 10.68 -6.14 -3.36
CA LEU A 36 9.82 -6.34 -2.20
C LEU A 36 9.06 -5.04 -1.92
N GLY A 37 7.76 -5.17 -1.61
CA GLY A 37 6.97 -4.05 -1.14
C GLY A 37 7.48 -3.50 0.19
N GLN A 38 7.47 -2.17 0.33
CA GLN A 38 7.80 -1.48 1.57
C GLN A 38 6.57 -1.42 2.48
N ILE A 39 6.74 -1.70 3.77
CA ILE A 39 5.64 -1.65 4.75
C ILE A 39 5.17 -0.21 4.92
N LEU A 40 3.86 0.02 4.73
CA LEU A 40 3.24 1.33 4.84
C LEU A 40 3.30 1.86 6.28
N GLY A 41 3.07 0.99 7.26
CA GLY A 41 3.15 1.31 8.68
C GLY A 41 2.37 0.31 9.54
N PRO A 42 1.79 0.74 10.68
CA PRO A 42 0.94 -0.11 11.52
C PRO A 42 -0.17 -0.81 10.74
N SER A 43 -0.55 -2.00 11.20
CA SER A 43 -1.66 -2.78 10.64
C SER A 43 -3.02 -2.13 10.92
N PHE A 44 -3.97 -2.33 10.02
CA PHE A 44 -5.33 -1.80 10.09
C PHE A 44 -6.33 -2.89 10.44
N ALA A 45 -7.44 -2.53 11.10
CA ALA A 45 -8.58 -3.44 11.26
C ALA A 45 -9.29 -3.65 9.91
N GLN A 46 -10.02 -4.76 9.78
CA GLN A 46 -10.77 -5.11 8.55
C GLN A 46 -11.64 -3.96 8.03
N GLU A 47 -12.37 -3.30 8.93
CA GLU A 47 -13.30 -2.22 8.61
C GLU A 47 -12.60 -0.98 8.03
N GLN A 48 -11.30 -0.79 8.30
CA GLN A 48 -10.53 0.34 7.83
C GLN A 48 -9.94 0.11 6.42
N MET A 49 -9.91 -1.13 5.95
CA MET A 49 -9.15 -1.46 4.74
C MET A 49 -9.69 -0.78 3.48
N ALA A 50 -11.00 -0.61 3.36
CA ALA A 50 -11.59 0.09 2.21
C ALA A 50 -11.11 1.55 2.13
N ASP A 51 -11.11 2.26 3.26
CA ASP A 51 -10.65 3.65 3.36
C ASP A 51 -9.14 3.78 3.10
N VAL A 52 -8.33 2.85 3.63
CA VAL A 52 -6.89 2.83 3.40
C VAL A 52 -6.57 2.66 1.91
N ILE A 53 -7.25 1.74 1.22
CA ILE A 53 -7.04 1.50 -0.21
C ILE A 53 -7.49 2.71 -1.04
N ASP A 54 -8.63 3.33 -0.71
CA ASP A 54 -9.09 4.54 -1.39
C ASP A 54 -8.06 5.66 -1.30
N LYS A 55 -7.54 5.93 -0.10
CA LYS A 55 -6.47 6.92 0.14
C LYS A 55 -5.21 6.63 -0.68
N ILE A 56 -4.80 5.38 -0.79
CA ILE A 56 -3.64 4.98 -1.61
C ILE A 56 -3.90 5.26 -3.10
N ILE A 57 -5.09 4.91 -3.59
CA ILE A 57 -5.48 5.14 -4.98
C ILE A 57 -5.56 6.65 -5.28
N GLN A 58 -6.10 7.45 -4.36
CA GLN A 58 -6.16 8.91 -4.50
C GLN A 58 -4.76 9.51 -4.64
N VAL A 59 -3.81 9.13 -3.78
CA VAL A 59 -2.41 9.60 -3.91
C VAL A 59 -1.82 9.21 -5.26
N TYR A 60 -2.07 7.99 -5.73
CA TYR A 60 -1.62 7.58 -7.06
C TYR A 60 -2.24 8.45 -8.16
N VAL A 61 -3.57 8.61 -8.18
CA VAL A 61 -4.27 9.38 -9.22
C VAL A 61 -3.87 10.85 -9.22
N GLU A 62 -3.63 11.45 -8.05
CA GLU A 62 -3.20 12.84 -7.92
C GLU A 62 -1.74 13.07 -8.34
N ARG A 63 -0.89 12.05 -8.21
CA ARG A 63 0.56 12.20 -8.41
C ARG A 63 1.09 11.60 -9.72
N ARG A 64 0.34 10.71 -10.36
CA ARG A 64 0.72 10.08 -11.63
C ARG A 64 0.74 11.09 -12.78
N THR A 65 1.54 10.81 -13.81
CA THR A 65 1.34 11.41 -15.14
C THR A 65 0.34 10.58 -15.95
N GLU A 66 -0.17 11.10 -17.08
CA GLU A 66 -1.33 10.52 -17.80
C GLU A 66 -1.23 9.01 -18.07
N GLU A 67 -0.05 8.52 -18.42
CA GLU A 67 0.19 7.12 -18.79
C GLU A 67 1.06 6.37 -17.76
N GLU A 68 1.35 6.97 -16.61
CA GLU A 68 2.24 6.38 -15.61
C GLU A 68 1.50 5.33 -14.76
N PRO A 69 1.95 4.07 -14.75
CA PRO A 69 1.36 3.05 -13.89
C PRO A 69 1.73 3.28 -12.43
N PHE A 70 0.98 2.61 -11.54
CA PHE A 70 1.16 2.75 -10.08
C PHE A 70 2.60 2.53 -9.62
N ILE A 71 3.25 1.46 -10.12
CA ILE A 71 4.60 1.08 -9.65
C ILE A 71 5.64 2.15 -10.01
N ASP A 72 5.51 2.77 -11.18
CA ASP A 72 6.42 3.82 -11.62
C ASP A 72 6.17 5.11 -10.84
N THR A 73 4.89 5.44 -10.61
CA THR A 73 4.51 6.56 -9.72
C THR A 73 5.12 6.36 -8.33
N PHE A 74 4.95 5.19 -7.73
CA PHE A 74 5.49 4.85 -6.41
C PHE A 74 7.02 4.95 -6.37
N ARG A 75 7.72 4.43 -7.39
CA ARG A 75 9.19 4.50 -7.48
C ARG A 75 9.70 5.93 -7.58
N ARG A 76 8.98 6.80 -8.28
CA ARG A 76 9.35 8.20 -8.48
C ARG A 76 9.11 9.06 -7.23
N ILE A 77 7.97 8.90 -6.57
CA ILE A 77 7.57 9.78 -5.46
C ILE A 77 7.90 9.20 -4.07
N GLY A 78 8.23 7.92 -4.01
CA GLY A 78 8.50 7.21 -2.77
C GLY A 78 7.23 6.92 -1.95
N ILE A 79 7.45 6.36 -0.75
CA ILE A 79 6.37 5.92 0.14
C ILE A 79 5.77 7.05 0.99
N ASP A 80 6.49 8.14 1.20
CA ASP A 80 6.14 9.17 2.17
C ASP A 80 4.80 9.86 1.88
N PRO A 81 4.47 10.25 0.63
CA PRO A 81 3.16 10.83 0.32
C PRO A 81 1.99 9.90 0.64
N PHE A 82 2.19 8.59 0.52
CA PHE A 82 1.19 7.58 0.85
C PHE A 82 1.00 7.46 2.37
N LYS A 83 2.11 7.44 3.13
CA LYS A 83 2.08 7.42 4.60
C LYS A 83 1.35 8.63 5.14
N GLU A 84 1.72 9.81 4.66
CA GLU A 84 1.11 11.08 5.07
C GLU A 84 -0.40 11.04 4.86
N ARG A 85 -0.88 10.70 3.65
CA ARG A 85 -2.33 10.64 3.38
C ARG A 85 -3.05 9.62 4.26
N VAL A 86 -2.49 8.42 4.39
CA VAL A 86 -3.16 7.31 5.11
C VAL A 86 -3.25 7.60 6.62
N TYR A 87 -2.21 8.19 7.21
CA TYR A 87 -2.15 8.45 8.66
C TYR A 87 -2.56 9.87 9.07
N ALA A 88 -2.75 10.81 8.13
CA ALA A 88 -3.18 12.18 8.44
C ALA A 88 -4.56 12.26 9.13
N ALA A 89 -5.47 11.31 8.88
CA ALA A 89 -6.81 11.31 9.48
C ALA A 89 -6.87 10.71 10.90
N ASN A 90 -5.75 10.19 11.42
CA ASN A 90 -5.68 9.56 12.75
C ASN A 90 -5.10 10.49 13.83
N HIS A 91 -5.08 11.81 13.61
CA HIS A 91 -4.70 12.83 14.59
C HIS A 91 -5.91 13.66 14.99
#